data_AF-A0A7V8YE75-F1
#
_entry.id   AF-A0A7V8YE75-F1
#
_cell.length_a   1.000
_cell.length_b   1.000
_cell.length_c   1.000
_cell.angle_alpha   90.00
_cell.angle_beta   90.00
_cell.angle_gamma   90.00
#
_symmetry.space_group_name_H-M   'P 1'
#
loop_
_entity.id
_entity.type
_entity.pdbx_description
1 polymer ?
#
loop_
_entity_poly.entity_id
_entity_poly.type
_entity_poly.pdbx_seq_one_letter_code
_entity_poly.pdbx_strand_id
1 'polypeptide(L)'
;MVALLLGGAIGSALGSRLRGRVRQKHKGRSSDFAVTAARRLVAPGLVDAHSVRIWLRTDRPGWHTLTLTSPDGLSETRRFEVRDDPATDGTHVVRWPDDVGAAPLRPGVRYGFDVRHTDGENVGSGRFVTAPLGPDDAHDEFSIAIASCHQPFEEDGTVRHSSLGLLHSLETSFEAFNVEQLLLLGDQMYTDLPKHHALFGNSFKRVAPPGRETVLDCTRAEVRALLQERYRIFWKIAPFARLQANYATLCMLDDHEVVDNFGSAPKHASPEWANYRAGAIDAFHDYQALRAHDRTPKPTTFAARFARGPVAGLILDLRTERVADDDHIRILGEDQWMLLDRFLVSEGRRPVLLLGLSVPILHAPDWLIETAGHLVPKGGDVSDRWSHPHARPDLDRLLERLRLHREAFPAQKVILLGGDIHVGVVSQLAIGDTGPIFQFVSSAVSNLEKRINRLASGELPMITRGTTTESGLACSFSLVPGVDGRDENPTDALNAGVLTLRRSGDEWMVRMRIVGHEPGEPLRARVVYDSGEH
;
A
#
# COMPACT_ATOMS: atom_id res chain seq x y z
N MET A 1 59.45 -15.18 57.23
CA MET A 1 59.09 -16.10 56.14
C MET A 1 59.19 -15.30 54.84
N VAL A 2 60.33 -15.20 54.17
CA VAL A 2 60.93 -16.19 53.24
C VAL A 2 59.87 -16.61 52.20
N ALA A 3 59.94 -16.36 50.89
CA ALA A 3 61.04 -16.01 49.99
C ALA A 3 60.54 -15.53 48.60
N LEU A 4 61.32 -14.65 47.96
CA LEU A 4 61.72 -14.55 46.53
C LEU A 4 60.67 -14.56 45.38
N LEU A 5 60.84 -13.93 44.22
CA LEU A 5 61.60 -12.81 43.64
C LEU A 5 61.33 -12.87 42.11
N LEU A 6 61.39 -11.71 41.41
CA LEU A 6 61.52 -11.52 39.94
C LEU A 6 60.24 -11.73 39.11
N GLY A 7 59.83 -10.86 38.18
CA GLY A 7 60.40 -9.63 37.67
C GLY A 7 59.41 -9.06 36.64
N GLY A 8 59.26 -7.74 36.57
CA GLY A 8 59.64 -7.04 35.34
C GLY A 8 58.90 -5.72 35.24
N ALA A 9 59.66 -4.67 34.97
CA ALA A 9 59.29 -3.27 34.95
C ALA A 9 58.24 -2.91 33.89
N ILE A 10 57.45 -1.86 34.15
CA ILE A 10 57.62 -0.54 33.51
C ILE A 10 56.56 0.41 34.09
N GLY A 11 57.06 1.50 34.68
CA GLY A 11 56.26 2.58 35.24
C GLY A 11 55.62 3.47 34.18
N SER A 12 54.37 3.82 34.47
CA SER A 12 53.67 5.08 34.20
C SER A 12 54.35 6.11 33.28
N ALA A 13 53.84 6.21 32.05
CA ALA A 13 53.80 7.47 31.30
C ALA A 13 52.34 7.93 31.19
N LEU A 14 51.96 8.80 32.13
CA LEU A 14 50.75 9.62 32.06
C LEU A 14 51.03 10.79 31.11
N GLY A 15 50.15 11.02 30.13
CA GLY A 15 50.11 12.31 29.43
C GLY A 15 50.01 12.21 27.91
N SER A 16 48.87 12.66 27.39
CA SER A 16 48.58 12.94 25.98
C SER A 16 48.37 11.73 25.05
N ARG A 17 47.11 11.29 24.93
CA ARG A 17 46.53 10.69 23.70
C ARG A 17 45.06 10.30 23.91
N LEU A 18 44.21 11.28 24.20
CA LEU A 18 42.74 11.10 24.20
C LEU A 18 42.05 12.37 23.69
N ARG A 19 42.49 12.89 22.54
CA ARG A 19 41.72 13.86 21.73
C ARG A 19 42.08 13.68 20.26
N GLY A 20 41.24 12.98 19.52
CA GLY A 20 41.29 12.97 18.06
C GLY A 20 40.66 11.72 17.47
N ARG A 21 39.63 11.92 16.64
CA ARG A 21 38.80 10.93 15.88
C ARG A 21 37.66 10.33 16.73
N VAL A 22 36.37 10.48 16.42
CA VAL A 22 35.65 11.00 15.24
C VAL A 22 34.37 11.66 15.75
N ARG A 23 34.36 13.00 15.83
CA ARG A 23 33.11 13.77 15.73
C ARG A 23 33.07 14.25 14.30
N GLN A 24 32.63 13.39 13.39
CA GLN A 24 32.24 13.84 12.06
C GLN A 24 31.06 14.78 12.29
N LYS A 25 31.34 16.08 12.29
CA LYS A 25 30.33 17.09 12.07
C LYS A 25 29.61 16.66 10.79
N HIS A 26 28.36 16.20 10.89
CA HIS A 26 27.43 16.21 9.78
C HIS A 26 27.29 17.69 9.37
N LYS A 27 28.22 18.16 8.53
CA LYS A 27 28.03 19.35 7.70
C LYS A 27 26.73 19.10 6.94
N GLY A 28 25.81 20.04 7.04
CA GLY A 28 24.41 19.90 6.65
C GLY A 28 24.24 19.21 5.30
N ARG A 29 23.88 17.93 5.33
CA ARG A 29 23.08 17.37 4.27
C ARG A 29 21.71 18.04 4.41
N SER A 30 21.30 18.78 3.39
CA SER A 30 19.92 19.25 3.29
C SER A 30 19.00 18.05 3.43
N SER A 31 18.01 18.12 4.32
CA SER A 31 17.02 17.05 4.46
C SER A 31 16.30 16.85 3.13
N ASP A 32 16.39 15.66 2.54
CA ASP A 32 15.73 15.37 1.25
C ASP A 32 14.22 15.55 1.37
N PHE A 33 13.63 15.31 2.54
CA PHE A 33 12.24 15.57 2.88
C PHE A 33 11.86 17.04 2.63
N ALA A 34 12.75 17.98 2.97
CA ALA A 34 12.57 19.42 2.79
C ALA A 34 12.97 19.96 1.40
N VAL A 35 13.59 19.15 0.54
CA VAL A 35 13.89 19.50 -0.86
C VAL A 35 12.62 19.41 -1.71
N THR A 36 12.51 20.26 -2.75
CA THR A 36 11.35 20.48 -3.62
C THR A 36 10.46 19.25 -3.82
N ALA A 37 9.21 19.38 -3.35
CA ALA A 37 8.14 18.43 -3.55
C ALA A 37 7.87 18.17 -5.04
N ALA A 38 7.29 17.01 -5.38
CA ALA A 38 6.97 16.65 -6.76
C ALA A 38 6.02 17.69 -7.38
N ARG A 39 6.43 18.33 -8.48
CA ARG A 39 5.60 19.31 -9.18
C ARG A 39 4.71 18.68 -10.24
N ARG A 40 5.07 17.52 -10.78
CA ARG A 40 4.27 16.87 -11.82
C ARG A 40 4.33 15.38 -11.67
N LEU A 41 3.17 14.75 -11.75
CA LEU A 41 2.99 13.32 -11.55
C LEU A 41 1.86 12.86 -12.46
N VAL A 42 1.94 11.61 -12.90
CA VAL A 42 0.89 10.93 -13.67
C VAL A 42 0.77 9.49 -13.20
N ALA A 43 -0.43 8.93 -13.27
CA ALA A 43 -0.68 7.52 -13.04
C ALA A 43 -1.97 7.08 -13.75
N PRO A 44 -1.96 5.97 -14.52
CA PRO A 44 -3.20 5.31 -14.89
C PRO A 44 -3.83 4.70 -13.63
N GLY A 45 -5.09 5.02 -13.39
CA GLY A 45 -5.91 4.49 -12.30
C GLY A 45 -6.67 3.24 -12.71
N LEU A 46 -7.99 3.27 -12.57
CA LEU A 46 -8.89 2.23 -13.06
C LEU A 46 -8.79 2.12 -14.59
N VAL A 47 -8.57 0.90 -15.07
CA VAL A 47 -8.46 0.56 -16.48
C VAL A 47 -9.36 -0.63 -16.77
N ASP A 48 -10.36 -0.42 -17.61
CA ASP A 48 -11.25 -1.48 -18.08
C ASP A 48 -10.85 -1.94 -19.49
N ALA A 49 -11.71 -2.72 -20.14
CA ALA A 49 -11.45 -3.23 -21.48
C ALA A 49 -11.44 -2.15 -22.56
N HIS A 50 -12.13 -1.04 -22.31
CA HIS A 50 -12.39 0.00 -23.30
C HIS A 50 -12.07 1.41 -22.83
N SER A 51 -11.60 1.56 -21.59
CA SER A 51 -11.41 2.85 -20.96
C SER A 51 -10.18 2.85 -20.07
N VAL A 52 -9.66 4.06 -19.85
CA VAL A 52 -8.61 4.32 -18.86
C VAL A 52 -8.93 5.61 -18.14
N ARG A 53 -8.63 5.63 -16.85
CA ARG A 53 -8.60 6.84 -16.06
C ARG A 53 -7.15 7.29 -15.88
N ILE A 54 -6.78 8.45 -16.40
CA ILE A 54 -5.43 9.02 -16.20
C ILE A 54 -5.52 10.10 -15.13
N TRP A 55 -4.95 9.81 -13.96
CA TRP A 55 -4.74 10.80 -12.92
C TRP A 55 -3.46 11.58 -13.20
N LEU A 56 -3.48 12.88 -12.92
CA LEU A 56 -2.30 13.73 -12.97
C LEU A 56 -2.28 14.76 -11.85
N ARG A 57 -1.09 15.28 -11.57
CA ARG A 57 -0.86 16.52 -10.85
C ARG A 57 0.00 17.44 -11.70
N THR A 58 -0.39 18.69 -11.84
CA THR A 58 0.37 19.72 -12.58
C THR A 58 0.51 21.00 -11.75
N ASP A 59 1.60 21.72 -11.92
CA ASP A 59 1.80 23.07 -11.39
C ASP A 59 1.38 24.17 -12.38
N ARG A 60 0.83 23.79 -13.53
CA ARG A 60 0.31 24.69 -14.57
C ARG A 60 -1.19 24.48 -14.69
N PRO A 61 -2.05 25.40 -14.28
CA PRO A 61 -3.47 25.35 -14.64
C PRO A 61 -3.65 25.69 -16.12
N GLY A 62 -4.85 25.40 -16.65
CA GLY A 62 -5.24 25.68 -18.02
C GLY A 62 -5.25 24.43 -18.91
N TRP A 63 -5.08 24.65 -20.21
CA TRP A 63 -5.26 23.60 -21.21
C TRP A 63 -4.07 22.65 -21.29
N HIS A 64 -4.39 21.36 -21.30
CA HIS A 64 -3.46 20.26 -21.48
C HIS A 64 -3.86 19.40 -22.68
N THR A 65 -2.95 18.52 -23.06
CA THR A 65 -3.13 17.46 -24.05
C THR A 65 -2.83 16.11 -23.39
N LEU A 66 -3.64 15.11 -23.68
CA LEU A 66 -3.38 13.71 -23.41
C LEU A 66 -3.26 13.00 -24.76
N THR A 67 -2.10 12.39 -25.00
CA THR A 67 -1.86 11.57 -26.19
C THR A 67 -1.78 10.11 -25.78
N LEU A 68 -2.62 9.25 -26.35
CA LEU A 68 -2.52 7.80 -26.22
C LEU A 68 -1.88 7.23 -27.48
N THR A 69 -0.95 6.28 -27.32
CA THR A 69 -0.25 5.61 -28.43
C THR A 69 -0.42 4.09 -28.30
N SER A 70 -0.97 3.45 -29.32
CA SER A 70 -1.11 1.99 -29.38
C SER A 70 0.16 1.29 -29.87
N PRO A 71 0.27 -0.05 -29.75
CA PRO A 71 1.45 -0.80 -30.15
C PRO A 71 1.80 -0.72 -31.65
N ASP A 72 0.80 -0.48 -32.50
CA ASP A 72 0.95 -0.26 -33.94
C ASP A 72 1.46 1.16 -34.28
N GLY A 73 1.74 1.99 -33.28
CA GLY A 73 2.26 3.35 -33.44
C GLY A 73 1.19 4.39 -33.78
N LEU A 74 -0.09 4.03 -33.77
CA LEU A 74 -1.18 5.00 -33.92
C LEU A 74 -1.31 5.82 -32.65
N SER A 75 -1.33 7.14 -32.79
CA SER A 75 -1.51 8.07 -31.67
C SER A 75 -2.77 8.91 -31.83
N GLU A 76 -3.50 9.08 -30.73
CA GLU A 76 -4.67 9.96 -30.65
C GLU A 76 -4.46 10.99 -29.53
N THR A 77 -4.55 12.27 -29.87
CA THR A 77 -4.40 13.38 -28.92
C THR A 77 -5.75 14.04 -28.65
N ARG A 78 -6.03 14.29 -27.37
CA ARG A 78 -7.21 15.02 -26.91
C ARG A 78 -6.83 16.13 -25.95
N ARG A 79 -7.65 17.17 -25.90
CA ARG A 79 -7.45 18.34 -25.03
C ARG A 79 -8.40 18.28 -23.85
N PHE A 80 -7.93 18.74 -22.70
CA PHE A 80 -8.71 18.89 -21.48
C PHE A 80 -8.18 20.10 -20.69
N GLU A 81 -8.97 20.61 -19.75
CA GLU A 81 -8.62 21.77 -18.94
C GLU A 81 -8.45 21.37 -17.47
N VAL A 82 -7.30 21.74 -16.89
CA VAL A 82 -7.08 21.68 -15.45
C VAL A 82 -7.42 23.04 -14.87
N ARG A 83 -8.41 23.09 -13.98
CA ARG A 83 -8.85 24.34 -13.36
C ARG A 83 -7.77 24.93 -12.46
N ASP A 84 -7.68 26.25 -12.42
CA ASP A 84 -6.90 26.98 -11.42
C ASP A 84 -7.67 27.03 -10.09
N ASP A 85 -7.69 25.90 -9.40
CA ASP A 85 -8.31 25.77 -8.09
C ASP A 85 -7.26 25.31 -7.06
N PRO A 86 -6.82 26.20 -6.17
CA PRO A 86 -5.87 25.88 -5.12
C PRO A 86 -6.30 24.70 -4.25
N ALA A 87 -7.60 24.47 -4.07
CA ALA A 87 -8.11 23.37 -3.26
C ALA A 87 -7.79 21.99 -3.87
N THR A 88 -7.57 21.92 -5.19
CA THR A 88 -7.26 20.67 -5.89
C THR A 88 -5.76 20.38 -5.96
N ASP A 89 -4.90 21.34 -5.62
CA ASP A 89 -3.44 21.27 -5.81
C ASP A 89 -3.02 20.83 -7.23
N GLY A 90 -3.81 21.26 -8.24
CA GLY A 90 -3.57 20.91 -9.64
C GLY A 90 -3.76 19.42 -9.95
N THR A 91 -4.41 18.65 -9.05
CA THR A 91 -4.78 17.27 -9.31
C THR A 91 -6.01 17.20 -10.21
N HIS A 92 -5.93 16.37 -11.25
CA HIS A 92 -7.00 16.20 -12.22
C HIS A 92 -7.05 14.75 -12.70
N VAL A 93 -8.19 14.39 -13.28
CA VAL A 93 -8.39 13.06 -13.85
C VAL A 93 -9.08 13.18 -15.19
N VAL A 94 -8.58 12.43 -16.18
CA VAL A 94 -9.19 12.35 -17.50
C VAL A 94 -9.65 10.91 -17.72
N ARG A 95 -10.96 10.71 -17.92
CA ARG A 95 -11.53 9.44 -18.33
C ARG A 95 -11.56 9.37 -19.84
N TRP A 96 -10.81 8.43 -20.40
CA TRP A 96 -10.87 8.12 -21.82
C TRP A 96 -11.80 6.92 -22.01
N PRO A 97 -12.77 6.98 -22.96
CA PRO A 97 -13.01 8.07 -23.91
C PRO A 97 -13.91 9.20 -23.39
N ASP A 98 -14.62 8.99 -22.28
CA ASP A 98 -15.82 9.74 -21.91
C ASP A 98 -15.63 11.26 -21.75
N ASP A 99 -14.56 11.69 -21.08
CA ASP A 99 -14.33 13.12 -20.79
C ASP A 99 -13.80 13.88 -22.01
N VAL A 100 -13.33 13.17 -23.03
CA VAL A 100 -12.62 13.74 -24.18
C VAL A 100 -13.28 13.46 -25.53
N GLY A 101 -14.42 12.74 -25.54
CA GLY A 101 -15.16 12.40 -26.77
C GLY A 101 -14.33 11.57 -27.75
N ALA A 102 -13.53 10.64 -27.25
CA ALA A 102 -12.67 9.78 -28.07
C ALA A 102 -13.35 8.45 -28.45
N ALA A 103 -12.65 7.62 -29.24
CA ALA A 103 -13.08 6.25 -29.48
C ALA A 103 -12.75 5.36 -28.26
N PRO A 104 -13.59 4.34 -27.96
CA PRO A 104 -13.25 3.32 -26.96
C PRO A 104 -11.93 2.62 -27.27
N LEU A 105 -11.18 2.25 -26.24
CA LEU A 105 -9.92 1.52 -26.38
C LEU A 105 -10.15 0.06 -26.78
N ARG A 106 -9.11 -0.58 -27.33
CA ARG A 106 -9.12 -2.02 -27.62
C ARG A 106 -8.82 -2.81 -26.33
N PRO A 107 -9.54 -3.90 -26.04
CA PRO A 107 -9.26 -4.80 -24.92
C PRO A 107 -7.91 -5.50 -25.02
N GLY A 108 -7.25 -5.76 -23.89
CA GLY A 108 -6.00 -6.53 -23.84
C GLY A 108 -4.82 -5.88 -24.57
N VAL A 109 -4.81 -4.54 -24.70
CA VAL A 109 -3.79 -3.80 -25.45
C VAL A 109 -2.97 -2.92 -24.52
N ARG A 110 -1.65 -2.95 -24.70
CA ARG A 110 -0.70 -2.06 -24.04
C ARG A 110 -0.68 -0.70 -24.74
N TYR A 111 -1.05 0.36 -24.03
CA TYR A 111 -0.99 1.74 -24.52
C TYR A 111 0.13 2.51 -23.81
N GLY A 112 0.85 3.34 -24.54
CA GLY A 112 1.63 4.43 -23.98
C GLY A 112 0.77 5.69 -23.84
N PHE A 113 1.07 6.55 -22.88
CA PHE A 113 0.44 7.86 -22.77
C PHE A 113 1.45 8.97 -22.47
N ASP A 114 1.12 10.19 -22.90
CA ASP A 114 1.90 11.41 -22.66
C ASP A 114 0.95 12.56 -22.34
N VAL A 115 1.22 13.29 -21.25
CA VAL A 115 0.44 14.45 -20.81
C VAL A 115 1.31 15.69 -20.85
N ARG A 116 0.87 16.70 -21.60
CA ARG A 116 1.58 17.97 -21.77
C ARG A 116 0.66 19.16 -21.55
N HIS A 117 1.18 20.21 -20.94
CA HIS A 117 0.54 21.52 -20.97
C HIS A 117 0.65 22.12 -22.38
N THR A 118 -0.27 23.02 -22.75
CA THR A 118 -0.35 23.56 -24.12
C THR A 118 0.81 24.48 -24.52
N ASP A 119 1.65 24.92 -23.57
CA ASP A 119 2.92 25.58 -23.84
C ASP A 119 4.07 24.63 -24.21
N GLY A 120 3.80 23.32 -24.25
CA GLY A 120 4.77 22.26 -24.58
C GLY A 120 5.44 21.63 -23.36
N GLU A 121 5.19 22.12 -22.15
CA GLU A 121 5.78 21.60 -20.93
C GLU A 121 5.23 20.19 -20.58
N ASN A 122 6.13 19.24 -20.33
CA ASN A 122 5.75 17.86 -19.99
C ASN A 122 5.25 17.77 -18.54
N VAL A 123 4.07 17.16 -18.36
CA VAL A 123 3.52 16.77 -17.06
C VAL A 123 4.00 15.37 -16.68
N GLY A 124 3.93 14.43 -17.62
CA GLY A 124 4.43 13.08 -17.43
C GLY A 124 3.95 12.14 -18.51
N SER A 125 4.60 10.98 -18.57
CA SER A 125 4.27 9.91 -19.50
C SER A 125 4.39 8.56 -18.81
N GLY A 126 3.78 7.55 -19.42
CA GLY A 126 3.75 6.22 -18.87
C GLY A 126 3.03 5.24 -19.79
N ARG A 127 2.54 4.14 -19.22
CA ARG A 127 1.85 3.08 -19.96
C ARG A 127 0.85 2.34 -19.07
N PHE A 128 -0.08 1.65 -19.72
CA PHE A 128 -1.04 0.75 -19.09
C PHE A 128 -1.46 -0.35 -20.06
N VAL A 129 -2.11 -1.39 -19.55
CA VAL A 129 -2.73 -2.45 -20.38
C VAL A 129 -4.23 -2.45 -20.10
N THR A 130 -5.05 -2.30 -21.14
CA THR A 130 -6.51 -2.44 -21.00
C THR A 130 -6.88 -3.86 -20.59
N ALA A 131 -7.95 -4.01 -19.81
CA ALA A 131 -8.40 -5.32 -19.39
C ALA A 131 -8.82 -6.18 -20.61
N PRO A 132 -8.60 -7.50 -20.60
CA PRO A 132 -9.31 -8.40 -21.49
C PRO A 132 -10.81 -8.37 -21.21
N LEU A 133 -11.65 -8.63 -22.23
CA LEU A 133 -13.11 -8.66 -22.10
C LEU A 133 -13.57 -9.77 -21.15
N GLY A 134 -13.01 -10.96 -21.32
CA GLY A 134 -13.28 -12.11 -20.47
C GLY A 134 -12.08 -13.02 -20.31
N PRO A 135 -12.25 -14.16 -19.61
CA PRO A 135 -11.19 -15.14 -19.43
C PRO A 135 -10.62 -15.66 -20.76
N ASP A 136 -11.44 -15.81 -21.80
CA ASP A 136 -11.01 -16.36 -23.08
C ASP A 136 -10.17 -15.39 -23.94
N ASP A 137 -10.26 -14.09 -23.65
CA ASP A 137 -9.50 -13.04 -24.34
C ASP A 137 -8.21 -12.66 -23.61
N ALA A 138 -7.99 -13.21 -22.41
CA ALA A 138 -6.83 -12.89 -21.59
C ALA A 138 -5.56 -13.57 -22.10
N HIS A 139 -4.42 -12.92 -21.86
CA HIS A 139 -3.11 -13.54 -22.08
C HIS A 139 -2.98 -14.81 -21.23
N ASP A 140 -2.31 -15.84 -21.77
CA ASP A 140 -2.09 -17.11 -21.07
C ASP A 140 -1.35 -16.94 -19.74
N GLU A 141 -0.59 -15.86 -19.59
CA GLU A 141 0.05 -15.48 -18.33
C GLU A 141 0.11 -13.96 -18.17
N PHE A 142 -0.26 -13.47 -16.99
CA PHE A 142 -0.06 -12.08 -16.56
C PHE A 142 0.01 -12.00 -15.04
N SER A 143 0.45 -10.87 -14.50
CA SER A 143 0.55 -10.68 -13.06
C SER A 143 -0.13 -9.41 -12.54
N ILE A 144 -0.55 -9.47 -11.28
CA ILE A 144 -0.99 -8.33 -10.47
C ILE A 144 0.01 -8.19 -9.31
N ALA A 145 0.59 -7.01 -9.15
CA ALA A 145 1.49 -6.71 -8.05
C ALA A 145 0.75 -6.06 -6.87
N ILE A 146 1.23 -6.32 -5.65
CA ILE A 146 0.75 -5.69 -4.42
C ILE A 146 1.92 -5.08 -3.65
N ALA A 147 1.72 -3.91 -3.04
CA ALA A 147 2.68 -3.25 -2.17
C ALA A 147 1.97 -2.34 -1.16
N SER A 148 2.62 -2.05 -0.03
CA SER A 148 2.12 -1.12 1.01
C SER A 148 3.30 -0.44 1.74
N CYS A 149 3.00 0.50 2.64
CA CYS A 149 3.96 1.07 3.60
C CYS A 149 5.19 1.72 2.93
N HIS A 150 4.93 2.73 2.10
CA HIS A 150 5.92 3.57 1.44
C HIS A 150 6.41 4.69 2.36
N GLN A 151 7.27 4.35 3.34
CA GLN A 151 8.07 5.32 4.11
C GLN A 151 9.56 5.23 3.71
N PRO A 152 10.06 6.04 2.76
CA PRO A 152 11.43 5.90 2.23
C PRO A 152 12.47 6.73 3.00
N PHE A 153 12.09 7.40 4.09
CA PHE A 153 12.91 8.44 4.73
C PHE A 153 13.44 8.00 6.10
N GLU A 154 14.71 8.30 6.38
CA GLU A 154 15.25 8.22 7.73
C GLU A 154 14.62 9.28 8.65
N GLU A 155 14.86 9.19 9.97
CA GLU A 155 14.29 10.14 10.95
C GLU A 155 14.68 11.60 10.66
N ASP A 156 15.84 11.86 10.05
CA ASP A 156 16.29 13.19 9.64
C ASP A 156 15.71 13.67 8.28
N GLY A 157 14.93 12.81 7.61
CA GLY A 157 14.31 13.07 6.32
C GLY A 157 15.23 12.82 5.12
N THR A 158 16.41 12.25 5.28
CA THR A 158 17.21 11.75 4.14
C THR A 158 16.61 10.45 3.60
N VAL A 159 16.75 10.19 2.30
CA VAL A 159 16.20 8.95 1.70
C VAL A 159 17.06 7.74 2.08
N ARG A 160 16.43 6.66 2.55
CA ARG A 160 17.08 5.40 2.89
C ARG A 160 17.52 4.64 1.63
N HIS A 161 18.79 4.25 1.57
CA HIS A 161 19.35 3.56 0.41
C HIS A 161 18.70 2.19 0.12
N SER A 162 18.39 1.39 1.15
CA SER A 162 17.75 0.07 0.95
C SER A 162 16.34 0.18 0.37
N SER A 163 15.60 1.22 0.76
CA SER A 163 14.28 1.54 0.20
C SER A 163 14.36 1.84 -1.30
N LEU A 164 15.39 2.60 -1.71
CA LEU A 164 15.62 2.86 -3.14
C LEU A 164 16.04 1.61 -3.92
N GLY A 165 16.83 0.73 -3.30
CA GLY A 165 17.25 -0.54 -3.92
C GLY A 165 16.05 -1.40 -4.33
N LEU A 166 15.12 -1.64 -3.40
CA LEU A 166 13.90 -2.38 -3.73
C LEU A 166 13.08 -1.67 -4.81
N LEU A 167 12.75 -0.39 -4.63
CA LEU A 167 11.93 0.36 -5.59
C LEU A 167 12.52 0.34 -7.01
N HIS A 168 13.85 0.42 -7.14
CA HIS A 168 14.50 0.31 -8.44
C HIS A 168 14.41 -1.10 -9.02
N SER A 169 14.64 -2.13 -8.20
CA SER A 169 14.54 -3.52 -8.64
C SER A 169 13.12 -3.90 -9.09
N LEU A 170 12.08 -3.35 -8.45
CA LEU A 170 10.69 -3.60 -8.81
C LEU A 170 10.34 -3.07 -10.21
N GLU A 171 10.94 -1.95 -10.64
CA GLU A 171 10.70 -1.41 -11.98
C GLU A 171 11.07 -2.41 -13.08
N THR A 172 12.22 -3.07 -12.94
CA THR A 172 12.69 -4.09 -13.89
C THR A 172 11.95 -5.41 -13.70
N SER A 173 11.67 -5.79 -12.46
CA SER A 173 11.10 -7.09 -12.14
C SER A 173 9.62 -7.19 -12.51
N PHE A 174 8.86 -6.10 -12.36
CA PHE A 174 7.46 -6.07 -12.76
C PHE A 174 7.29 -6.24 -14.28
N GLU A 175 8.21 -5.71 -15.09
CA GLU A 175 8.23 -6.02 -16.53
C GLU A 175 8.50 -7.52 -16.74
N ALA A 176 9.51 -8.08 -16.07
CA ALA A 176 9.88 -9.49 -16.20
C ALA A 176 8.77 -10.46 -15.75
N PHE A 177 7.93 -10.06 -14.80
CA PHE A 177 6.78 -10.82 -14.33
C PHE A 177 5.48 -10.55 -15.10
N ASN A 178 5.52 -9.77 -16.18
CA ASN A 178 4.32 -9.37 -16.94
C ASN A 178 3.25 -8.74 -16.04
N VAL A 179 3.66 -7.84 -15.13
CA VAL A 179 2.72 -7.11 -14.27
C VAL A 179 1.92 -6.14 -15.12
N GLU A 180 0.60 -6.21 -15.00
CA GLU A 180 -0.32 -5.30 -15.72
C GLU A 180 -1.01 -4.30 -14.78
N GLN A 181 -1.07 -4.63 -13.50
CA GLN A 181 -1.77 -3.84 -12.48
C GLN A 181 -1.00 -3.88 -11.16
N LEU A 182 -0.96 -2.73 -10.48
CA LEU A 182 -0.38 -2.53 -9.17
C LEU A 182 -1.48 -2.13 -8.18
N LEU A 183 -1.57 -2.83 -7.06
CA LEU A 183 -2.45 -2.50 -5.95
C LEU A 183 -1.59 -1.97 -4.80
N LEU A 184 -1.83 -0.72 -4.42
CA LEU A 184 -1.19 -0.08 -3.28
C LEU A 184 -2.15 -0.18 -2.10
N LEU A 185 -1.86 -1.10 -1.17
CA LEU A 185 -2.78 -1.57 -0.13
C LEU A 185 -2.56 -0.85 1.20
N GLY A 186 -2.48 0.48 1.18
CA GLY A 186 -2.34 1.29 2.40
C GLY A 186 -0.94 1.85 2.65
N ASP A 187 -0.87 3.01 3.31
CA ASP A 187 0.36 3.69 3.72
C ASP A 187 1.28 4.13 2.57
N GLN A 188 0.72 4.79 1.56
CA GLN A 188 1.47 5.40 0.46
C GLN A 188 2.16 6.72 0.86
N MET A 189 1.77 7.28 2.01
CA MET A 189 2.44 8.36 2.70
C MET A 189 2.12 8.29 4.20
N TYR A 190 2.93 8.96 5.02
CA TYR A 190 2.78 8.93 6.48
C TYR A 190 2.68 10.34 7.03
N THR A 191 1.63 10.71 7.78
CA THR A 191 1.48 12.04 8.40
C THR A 191 2.31 12.23 9.67
N ASP A 192 2.66 11.14 10.32
CA ASP A 192 3.30 11.00 11.62
C ASP A 192 4.76 10.52 11.52
N LEU A 193 5.20 10.06 10.34
CA LEU A 193 6.58 9.69 10.04
C LEU A 193 7.16 10.44 8.83
N PRO A 194 8.49 10.71 8.79
CA PRO A 194 9.47 10.44 9.84
C PRO A 194 9.34 11.39 11.03
N LYS A 195 9.77 10.95 12.23
CA LYS A 195 9.55 11.63 13.52
C LYS A 195 9.95 13.11 13.55
N HIS A 196 11.06 13.52 12.93
CA HIS A 196 11.48 14.94 12.92
C HIS A 196 10.72 15.82 11.92
N HIS A 197 9.81 15.23 11.14
CA HIS A 197 8.97 15.89 10.15
C HIS A 197 7.48 15.52 10.30
N ALA A 198 7.10 14.83 11.38
CA ALA A 198 5.72 14.50 11.72
C ALA A 198 4.84 15.76 11.81
N LEU A 199 3.56 15.68 11.43
CA LEU A 199 2.60 16.76 11.64
C LEU A 199 2.13 16.87 13.10
N PHE A 200 2.41 15.85 13.90
CA PHE A 200 2.10 15.83 15.32
C PHE A 200 3.37 16.15 16.12
N GLY A 201 3.24 17.05 17.09
CA GLY A 201 4.35 17.48 17.96
C GLY A 201 5.18 18.64 17.40
N ASN A 202 6.42 18.77 17.92
CA ASN A 202 7.23 19.99 17.74
C ASN A 202 7.66 20.27 16.29
N SER A 203 7.71 19.25 15.43
CA SER A 203 8.06 19.40 14.01
C SER A 203 7.03 20.19 13.22
N PHE A 204 5.76 20.18 13.64
CA PHE A 204 4.68 20.92 13.00
C PHE A 204 4.97 22.42 12.90
N LYS A 205 5.65 23.01 13.90
CA LYS A 205 6.01 24.44 13.91
C LYS A 205 6.80 24.90 12.68
N ARG A 206 7.44 23.99 11.96
CA ARG A 206 8.19 24.27 10.72
C ARG A 206 7.29 24.48 9.50
N VAL A 207 6.08 23.94 9.55
CA VAL A 207 5.10 23.94 8.45
C VAL A 207 3.74 24.52 8.86
N ALA A 208 3.60 24.96 10.11
CA ALA A 208 2.36 25.46 10.67
C ALA A 208 1.85 26.69 9.91
N PRO A 209 0.56 26.72 9.51
CA PRO A 209 -0.07 27.95 9.05
C PRO A 209 -0.01 29.05 10.14
N PRO A 210 -0.05 30.34 9.75
CA PRO A 210 -0.01 31.43 10.71
C PRO A 210 -1.07 31.31 11.80
N GLY A 211 -0.65 31.39 13.07
CA GLY A 211 -1.56 31.34 14.22
C GLY A 211 -2.00 29.94 14.65
N ARG A 212 -1.43 28.86 14.08
CA ARG A 212 -1.70 27.47 14.50
C ARG A 212 -0.59 26.96 15.41
N GLU A 213 -0.94 26.41 16.57
CA GLU A 213 0.03 25.80 17.49
C GLU A 213 0.20 24.31 17.22
N THR A 214 -0.90 23.64 16.87
CA THR A 214 -0.99 22.22 16.53
C THR A 214 -1.71 22.02 15.20
N VAL A 215 -1.55 20.84 14.60
CA VAL A 215 -2.26 20.50 13.36
C VAL A 215 -3.77 20.36 13.57
N LEU A 216 -4.22 20.09 14.80
CA LEU A 216 -5.65 20.02 15.13
C LEU A 216 -6.32 21.40 15.20
N ASP A 217 -5.53 22.46 15.39
CA ASP A 217 -6.03 23.85 15.32
C ASP A 217 -6.34 24.28 13.88
N CYS A 218 -5.89 23.51 12.89
CA CYS A 218 -6.05 23.86 11.48
C CYS A 218 -7.49 23.64 11.00
N THR A 219 -7.91 24.49 10.08
CA THR A 219 -9.11 24.27 9.29
C THR A 219 -8.95 23.05 8.37
N ARG A 220 -10.07 22.47 7.93
CA ARG A 220 -10.10 21.40 6.93
C ARG A 220 -9.24 21.72 5.68
N ALA A 221 -9.31 22.96 5.18
CA ALA A 221 -8.57 23.39 4.00
C ALA A 221 -7.05 23.47 4.25
N GLU A 222 -6.63 23.98 5.41
CA GLU A 222 -5.22 24.01 5.80
C GLU A 222 -4.65 22.59 5.97
N VAL A 223 -5.41 21.68 6.60
CA VAL A 223 -5.00 20.27 6.74
C VAL A 223 -4.87 19.62 5.36
N ARG A 224 -5.87 19.81 4.48
CA ARG A 224 -5.80 19.29 3.11
C ARG A 224 -4.55 19.77 2.39
N ALA A 225 -4.23 21.05 2.45
CA ALA A 225 -3.03 21.62 1.81
C ALA A 225 -1.72 21.05 2.38
N LEU A 226 -1.63 20.88 3.72
CA LEU A 226 -0.48 20.26 4.37
C LEU A 226 -0.27 18.81 3.91
N LEU A 227 -1.35 18.04 3.78
CA LEU A 227 -1.28 16.64 3.38
C LEU A 227 -1.08 16.47 1.86
N GLN A 228 -1.61 17.37 1.03
CA GLN A 228 -1.29 17.44 -0.40
C GLN A 228 0.22 17.65 -0.61
N GLU A 229 0.83 18.60 0.11
CA GLU A 229 2.30 18.78 0.08
C GLU A 229 3.03 17.50 0.53
N ARG A 230 2.50 16.81 1.54
CA ARG A 230 3.08 15.56 2.02
C ARG A 230 3.03 14.45 0.97
N TYR A 231 1.93 14.29 0.25
CA TYR A 231 1.86 13.40 -0.91
C TYR A 231 2.96 13.74 -1.94
N ARG A 232 3.11 15.02 -2.30
CA ARG A 232 4.17 15.46 -3.23
C ARG A 232 5.58 15.15 -2.71
N ILE A 233 5.81 15.22 -1.40
CA ILE A 233 7.09 14.86 -0.78
C ILE A 233 7.36 13.36 -0.87
N PHE A 234 6.39 12.52 -0.55
CA PHE A 234 6.55 11.05 -0.59
C PHE A 234 6.62 10.50 -2.01
N TRP A 235 5.85 11.08 -2.93
CA TRP A 235 5.73 10.60 -4.30
C TRP A 235 6.78 11.17 -5.24
N LYS A 236 7.65 12.10 -4.78
CA LYS A 236 8.81 12.55 -5.56
C LYS A 236 9.89 11.49 -5.74
N ILE A 237 9.82 10.39 -4.98
CA ILE A 237 10.78 9.29 -5.12
C ILE A 237 10.65 8.70 -6.52
N ALA A 238 11.60 9.03 -7.37
CA ALA A 238 11.54 8.76 -8.81
C ALA A 238 11.18 7.31 -9.17
N PRO A 239 11.77 6.25 -8.59
CA PRO A 239 11.36 4.88 -8.92
C PRO A 239 9.90 4.59 -8.50
N PHE A 240 9.43 5.13 -7.38
CA PHE A 240 8.04 4.98 -6.96
C PHE A 240 7.06 5.71 -7.90
N ALA A 241 7.39 6.93 -8.32
CA ALA A 241 6.62 7.65 -9.34
C ALA A 241 6.56 6.91 -10.67
N ARG A 242 7.68 6.28 -11.10
CA ARG A 242 7.73 5.47 -12.33
C ARG A 242 6.91 4.19 -12.24
N LEU A 243 6.88 3.52 -11.09
CA LEU A 243 5.96 2.38 -10.89
C LEU A 243 4.52 2.82 -11.12
N GLN A 244 4.11 3.92 -10.47
CA GLN A 244 2.74 4.42 -10.62
C GLN A 244 2.42 4.93 -12.02
N ALA A 245 3.39 5.47 -12.77
CA ALA A 245 3.17 5.93 -14.14
C ALA A 245 3.04 4.77 -15.15
N ASN A 246 3.64 3.61 -14.86
CA ASN A 246 3.80 2.52 -15.84
C ASN A 246 2.89 1.31 -15.61
N TYR A 247 2.10 1.30 -14.55
CA TYR A 247 1.16 0.22 -14.23
C TYR A 247 -0.18 0.82 -13.80
N ALA A 248 -1.28 0.19 -14.21
CA ALA A 248 -2.62 0.53 -13.73
C ALA A 248 -2.62 0.45 -12.20
N THR A 249 -2.80 1.57 -11.51
CA THR A 249 -2.58 1.67 -10.06
C THR A 249 -3.86 2.02 -9.34
N LEU A 250 -4.33 1.09 -8.49
CA LEU A 250 -5.38 1.36 -7.52
C LEU A 250 -4.76 1.47 -6.13
N CYS A 251 -5.27 2.42 -5.35
CA CYS A 251 -4.80 2.67 -4.00
C CYS A 251 -5.93 2.46 -2.99
N MET A 252 -5.57 2.04 -1.79
CA MET A 252 -6.43 1.89 -0.63
C MET A 252 -5.99 2.89 0.45
N LEU A 253 -6.95 3.44 1.19
CA LEU A 253 -6.64 4.23 2.38
C LEU A 253 -6.25 3.29 3.51
N ASP A 254 -5.18 3.63 4.23
CA ASP A 254 -4.93 3.07 5.55
C ASP A 254 -4.74 4.19 6.59
N ASP A 255 -4.28 3.86 7.78
CA ASP A 255 -4.27 4.81 8.87
C ASP A 255 -3.23 5.91 8.70
N HIS A 256 -2.01 5.61 8.25
CA HIS A 256 -0.94 6.62 8.21
C HIS A 256 -1.14 7.72 7.15
N GLU A 257 -2.05 7.55 6.19
CA GLU A 257 -2.56 8.66 5.37
C GLU A 257 -3.28 9.73 6.19
N VAL A 258 -3.83 9.37 7.34
CA VAL A 258 -4.50 10.25 8.29
C VAL A 258 -3.64 10.39 9.55
N VAL A 259 -3.56 9.36 10.39
CA VAL A 259 -2.69 9.26 11.56
C VAL A 259 -2.66 7.79 11.99
N ASP A 260 -1.54 7.33 12.52
CA ASP A 260 -1.39 6.01 13.16
C ASP A 260 -2.64 5.59 13.98
N ASN A 261 -3.15 4.39 13.73
CA ASN A 261 -4.37 3.80 14.29
C ASN A 261 -5.66 4.63 14.03
N PHE A 262 -5.74 5.32 12.89
CA PHE A 262 -6.94 6.07 12.48
C PHE A 262 -8.17 5.15 12.42
N GLY A 263 -9.29 5.63 12.99
CA GLY A 263 -10.55 4.88 13.09
C GLY A 263 -10.65 3.95 14.30
N SER A 264 -9.52 3.55 14.90
CA SER A 264 -9.51 2.56 15.99
C SER A 264 -9.27 3.16 17.36
N ALA A 265 -8.65 4.33 17.45
CA ALA A 265 -8.60 5.09 18.69
C ALA A 265 -9.86 5.98 18.81
N PRO A 266 -10.68 5.84 19.88
CA PRO A 266 -11.93 6.60 20.02
C PRO A 266 -11.76 8.13 19.94
N LYS A 267 -10.61 8.65 20.39
CA LYS A 267 -10.27 10.08 20.29
C LYS A 267 -10.32 10.60 18.85
N HIS A 268 -10.00 9.75 17.86
CA HIS A 268 -10.01 10.13 16.45
C HIS A 268 -11.41 10.45 15.96
N ALA A 269 -12.48 10.00 16.62
CA ALA A 269 -13.86 10.36 16.30
C ALA A 269 -14.32 11.70 16.91
N SER A 270 -13.55 12.30 17.83
CA SER A 270 -13.97 13.49 18.57
C SER A 270 -14.17 14.73 17.67
N PRO A 271 -14.93 15.75 18.12
CA PRO A 271 -15.10 17.01 17.37
C PRO A 271 -13.79 17.75 17.11
N GLU A 272 -12.80 17.65 18.02
CA GLU A 272 -11.46 18.25 17.87
C GLU A 272 -10.76 17.75 16.60
N TRP A 273 -10.95 16.47 16.27
CA TRP A 273 -10.34 15.86 15.10
C TRP A 273 -11.11 16.09 13.79
N ALA A 274 -12.31 16.69 13.83
CA ALA A 274 -13.21 16.74 12.68
C ALA A 274 -12.60 17.43 11.45
N ASN A 275 -11.93 18.56 11.64
CA ASN A 275 -11.25 19.28 10.56
C ASN A 275 -10.07 18.47 10.01
N TYR A 276 -9.30 17.83 10.90
CA TYR A 276 -8.16 17.02 10.52
C TYR A 276 -8.59 15.82 9.67
N ARG A 277 -9.56 15.05 10.15
CA ARG A 277 -10.15 13.92 9.40
C ARG A 277 -10.63 14.36 8.03
N ALA A 278 -11.47 15.39 7.97
CA ALA A 278 -12.05 15.83 6.72
C ALA A 278 -10.98 16.31 5.71
N GLY A 279 -9.95 17.03 6.18
CA GLY A 279 -8.85 17.50 5.34
C GLY A 279 -7.96 16.37 4.85
N ALA A 280 -7.69 15.38 5.71
CA ALA A 280 -6.90 14.19 5.35
C ALA A 280 -7.62 13.31 4.32
N ILE A 281 -8.91 13.04 4.51
CA ILE A 281 -9.70 12.28 3.53
C ILE A 281 -9.82 13.04 2.20
N ASP A 282 -9.88 14.38 2.22
CA ASP A 282 -9.86 15.16 0.98
C ASP A 282 -8.51 15.04 0.24
N ALA A 283 -7.39 15.11 0.96
CA ALA A 283 -6.06 14.94 0.36
C ALA A 283 -5.85 13.51 -0.17
N PHE A 284 -6.32 12.49 0.56
CA PHE A 284 -6.37 11.11 0.07
C PHE A 284 -7.19 11.00 -1.21
N HIS A 285 -8.37 11.63 -1.25
CA HIS A 285 -9.19 11.65 -2.44
C HIS A 285 -8.42 12.27 -3.63
N ASP A 286 -7.79 13.42 -3.44
CA ASP A 286 -7.04 14.14 -4.48
C ASP A 286 -5.92 13.32 -5.11
N TYR A 287 -5.16 12.57 -4.31
CA TYR A 287 -3.95 11.89 -4.77
C TYR A 287 -4.16 10.41 -5.10
N GLN A 288 -5.02 9.74 -4.34
CA GLN A 288 -5.19 8.28 -4.40
C GLN A 288 -6.55 7.91 -4.97
N ALA A 289 -7.65 8.29 -4.30
CA ALA A 289 -8.98 7.77 -4.63
C ALA A 289 -9.55 8.30 -5.96
N LEU A 290 -9.10 9.46 -6.47
CA LEU A 290 -9.48 9.95 -7.80
C LEU A 290 -9.06 9.02 -8.95
N ARG A 291 -8.24 8.01 -8.68
CA ARG A 291 -7.89 6.94 -9.63
C ARG A 291 -9.01 5.93 -9.85
N ALA A 292 -9.99 5.86 -8.96
CA ALA A 292 -11.15 4.98 -9.07
C ALA A 292 -12.48 5.73 -8.96
N HIS A 293 -12.49 6.93 -8.37
CA HIS A 293 -13.70 7.65 -8.00
C HIS A 293 -13.77 9.03 -8.64
N ASP A 294 -14.99 9.53 -8.83
CA ASP A 294 -15.21 10.90 -9.28
C ASP A 294 -14.97 11.90 -8.14
N ARG A 295 -14.48 13.08 -8.49
CA ARG A 295 -14.29 14.17 -7.52
C ARG A 295 -15.62 14.59 -6.88
N THR A 296 -16.69 14.59 -7.66
CA THR A 296 -18.01 15.07 -7.27
C THR A 296 -19.09 14.25 -7.98
N PRO A 297 -20.05 13.66 -7.25
CA PRO A 297 -20.12 13.63 -5.78
C PRO A 297 -18.92 12.86 -5.17
N LYS A 298 -18.46 13.27 -3.99
CA LYS A 298 -17.46 12.51 -3.23
C LYS A 298 -18.14 11.21 -2.77
N PRO A 299 -17.51 10.03 -2.95
CA PRO A 299 -18.13 8.79 -2.53
C PRO A 299 -18.21 8.70 -1.00
N THR A 300 -19.17 7.94 -0.49
CA THR A 300 -19.36 7.68 0.95
C THR A 300 -18.38 6.65 1.49
N THR A 301 -17.94 5.73 0.64
CA THR A 301 -16.89 4.73 0.87
C THR A 301 -15.90 4.78 -0.29
N PHE A 302 -14.62 4.59 -0.03
CA PHE A 302 -13.61 4.54 -1.10
C PHE A 302 -13.36 3.14 -1.64
N ALA A 303 -14.20 2.16 -1.33
CA ALA A 303 -14.10 0.82 -1.90
C ALA A 303 -14.10 0.87 -3.44
N ALA A 304 -13.18 0.14 -4.07
CA ALA A 304 -12.97 0.18 -5.52
C ALA A 304 -13.05 -1.23 -6.13
N ARG A 305 -13.86 -1.37 -7.18
CA ARG A 305 -13.96 -2.62 -7.96
C ARG A 305 -13.14 -2.53 -9.24
N PHE A 306 -12.51 -3.63 -9.65
CA PHE A 306 -11.93 -3.78 -10.97
C PHE A 306 -12.16 -5.18 -11.52
N ALA A 307 -12.01 -5.34 -12.83
CA ALA A 307 -12.09 -6.62 -13.50
C ALA A 307 -11.05 -6.69 -14.62
N ARG A 308 -10.41 -7.86 -14.77
CA ARG A 308 -9.37 -8.11 -15.77
C ARG A 308 -9.42 -9.56 -16.22
N GLY A 309 -10.08 -9.82 -17.35
CA GLY A 309 -10.22 -11.16 -17.90
C GLY A 309 -10.72 -12.19 -16.87
N PRO A 310 -9.90 -13.15 -16.41
CA PRO A 310 -10.29 -14.14 -15.40
C PRO A 310 -10.43 -13.60 -13.98
N VAL A 311 -10.02 -12.36 -13.72
CA VAL A 311 -9.96 -11.77 -12.37
C VAL A 311 -11.09 -10.76 -12.16
N ALA A 312 -11.71 -10.82 -10.99
CA ALA A 312 -12.45 -9.70 -10.41
C ALA A 312 -11.85 -9.33 -9.05
N GLY A 313 -11.74 -8.04 -8.77
CA GLY A 313 -11.19 -7.55 -7.51
C GLY A 313 -12.07 -6.50 -6.85
N LEU A 314 -12.17 -6.54 -5.53
CA LEU A 314 -12.77 -5.52 -4.68
C LEU A 314 -11.75 -5.10 -3.62
N ILE A 315 -11.37 -3.83 -3.64
CA ILE A 315 -10.50 -3.20 -2.66
C ILE A 315 -11.41 -2.52 -1.64
N LEU A 316 -11.48 -3.02 -0.40
CA LEU A 316 -12.36 -2.46 0.64
C LEU A 316 -11.78 -1.18 1.25
N ASP A 317 -12.64 -0.39 1.89
CA ASP A 317 -12.25 0.76 2.70
C ASP A 317 -12.49 0.41 4.17
N LEU A 318 -11.39 0.11 4.88
CA LEU A 318 -11.42 -0.32 6.29
C LEU A 318 -11.25 0.84 7.26
N ARG A 319 -11.18 2.09 6.78
CA ARG A 319 -10.80 3.25 7.61
C ARG A 319 -11.85 4.34 7.66
N THR A 320 -12.48 4.72 6.54
CA THR A 320 -13.37 5.89 6.56
C THR A 320 -14.69 5.62 7.28
N GLU A 321 -15.17 4.38 7.27
CA GLU A 321 -16.39 3.96 7.93
C GLU A 321 -16.14 3.30 9.30
N ARG A 322 -14.86 3.13 9.66
CA ARG A 322 -14.42 2.51 10.91
C ARG A 322 -14.77 3.40 12.09
N VAL A 323 -15.45 2.81 13.07
CA VAL A 323 -15.83 3.48 14.32
C VAL A 323 -15.52 2.55 15.48
N ALA A 324 -14.68 3.03 16.39
CA ALA A 324 -14.38 2.37 17.65
C ALA A 324 -15.01 3.15 18.81
N ASP A 325 -15.82 2.48 19.61
CA ASP A 325 -16.26 2.92 20.93
C ASP A 325 -15.77 1.94 22.02
N ASP A 326 -16.20 2.16 23.26
CA ASP A 326 -15.72 1.40 24.42
C ASP A 326 -16.09 -0.10 24.34
N ASP A 327 -17.14 -0.47 23.59
CA ASP A 327 -17.70 -1.83 23.57
C ASP A 327 -17.69 -2.49 22.18
N HIS A 328 -17.58 -1.70 21.10
CA HIS A 328 -17.69 -2.18 19.73
C HIS A 328 -16.70 -1.48 18.77
N ILE A 329 -16.17 -2.25 17.83
CA ILE A 329 -15.42 -1.74 16.67
C ILE A 329 -16.16 -2.19 15.43
N ARG A 330 -16.79 -1.23 14.74
CA ARG A 330 -17.33 -1.44 13.40
C ARG A 330 -16.21 -1.14 12.41
N ILE A 331 -15.90 -2.10 11.53
CA ILE A 331 -14.89 -1.96 10.47
C ILE A 331 -15.55 -1.47 9.18
N LEU A 332 -16.67 -2.09 8.78
CA LEU A 332 -17.37 -1.77 7.53
C LEU A 332 -18.74 -1.16 7.80
N GLY A 333 -19.12 -0.14 7.03
CA GLY A 333 -20.49 0.36 6.99
C GLY A 333 -21.43 -0.59 6.23
N GLU A 334 -22.74 -0.47 6.47
CA GLU A 334 -23.74 -1.33 5.84
C GLU A 334 -23.78 -1.20 4.31
N ASP A 335 -23.54 -0.01 3.77
CA ASP A 335 -23.46 0.21 2.32
C ASP A 335 -22.30 -0.59 1.70
N GLN A 336 -21.18 -0.69 2.42
CA GLN A 336 -20.01 -1.45 1.98
C GLN A 336 -20.22 -2.96 2.15
N TRP A 337 -20.92 -3.40 3.20
CA TRP A 337 -21.38 -4.80 3.32
C TRP A 337 -22.27 -5.19 2.15
N MET A 338 -23.23 -4.35 1.78
CA MET A 338 -24.09 -4.58 0.61
C MET A 338 -23.29 -4.58 -0.70
N LEU A 339 -22.25 -3.75 -0.81
CA LEU A 339 -21.33 -3.78 -1.95
C LEU A 339 -20.59 -5.13 -2.03
N LEU A 340 -20.05 -5.62 -0.91
CA LEU A 340 -19.39 -6.92 -0.84
C LEU A 340 -20.34 -8.06 -1.23
N ASP A 341 -21.56 -8.08 -0.68
CA ASP A 341 -22.56 -9.11 -0.97
C ASP A 341 -22.90 -9.14 -2.47
N ARG A 342 -23.11 -7.96 -3.08
CA ARG A 342 -23.33 -7.88 -4.54
C ARG A 342 -22.13 -8.33 -5.35
N PHE A 343 -20.92 -7.96 -4.93
CA PHE A 343 -19.68 -8.32 -5.62
C PHE A 343 -19.47 -9.84 -5.62
N LEU A 344 -19.61 -10.50 -4.47
CA LEU A 344 -19.48 -11.95 -4.33
C LEU A 344 -20.48 -12.67 -5.24
N VAL A 345 -21.73 -12.21 -5.28
CA VAL A 345 -22.76 -12.79 -6.15
C VAL A 345 -22.47 -12.54 -7.63
N SER A 346 -22.14 -11.30 -8.02
CA SER A 346 -21.97 -10.93 -9.43
C SER A 346 -20.74 -11.55 -10.07
N GLU A 347 -19.69 -11.78 -9.29
CA GLU A 347 -18.40 -12.26 -9.78
C GLU A 347 -18.13 -13.74 -9.44
N GLY A 348 -19.09 -14.47 -8.87
CA GLY A 348 -18.92 -15.87 -8.47
C GLY A 348 -18.56 -16.84 -9.61
N ARG A 349 -18.80 -16.47 -10.86
CA ARG A 349 -18.41 -17.26 -12.05
C ARG A 349 -17.02 -16.93 -12.60
N ARG A 350 -16.33 -15.92 -12.06
CA ARG A 350 -14.95 -15.61 -12.46
C ARG A 350 -14.02 -16.70 -11.94
N PRO A 351 -12.96 -17.07 -12.69
CA PRO A 351 -11.97 -18.00 -12.18
C PRO A 351 -11.28 -17.56 -10.88
N VAL A 352 -10.98 -16.26 -10.75
CA VAL A 352 -10.24 -15.72 -9.59
C VAL A 352 -10.92 -14.47 -9.03
N LEU A 353 -11.08 -14.43 -7.70
CA LEU A 353 -11.63 -13.32 -6.94
C LEU A 353 -10.58 -12.79 -5.95
N LEU A 354 -10.34 -11.48 -5.99
CA LEU A 354 -9.42 -10.77 -5.11
C LEU A 354 -10.19 -9.85 -4.16
N LEU A 355 -9.88 -9.91 -2.86
CA LEU A 355 -10.42 -9.00 -1.86
C LEU A 355 -9.27 -8.27 -1.16
N GLY A 356 -9.14 -6.96 -1.37
CA GLY A 356 -8.14 -6.14 -0.69
C GLY A 356 -8.62 -5.72 0.69
N LEU A 357 -7.79 -5.95 1.70
CA LEU A 357 -7.98 -5.59 3.10
C LEU A 357 -6.69 -4.91 3.57
N SER A 358 -6.72 -3.67 4.06
CA SER A 358 -5.48 -2.99 4.50
C SER A 358 -4.84 -3.77 5.65
N VAL A 359 -5.67 -4.14 6.62
CA VAL A 359 -5.33 -4.99 7.76
C VAL A 359 -5.70 -6.46 7.45
N PRO A 360 -4.75 -7.41 7.45
CA PRO A 360 -5.02 -8.82 7.18
C PRO A 360 -5.90 -9.48 8.26
N ILE A 361 -6.58 -10.58 7.93
CA ILE A 361 -7.39 -11.32 8.92
C ILE A 361 -6.49 -12.08 9.90
N LEU A 362 -5.42 -12.71 9.39
CA LEU A 362 -4.45 -13.41 10.21
C LEU A 362 -3.35 -12.46 10.72
N HIS A 363 -3.19 -12.37 12.04
CA HIS A 363 -2.11 -11.65 12.72
C HIS A 363 -1.32 -12.53 13.70
N ALA A 364 -0.11 -12.06 14.04
CA ALA A 364 0.73 -12.60 15.11
C ALA A 364 -0.05 -12.74 16.43
N PRO A 365 0.16 -13.79 17.23
CA PRO A 365 -0.59 -14.02 18.45
C PRO A 365 -0.29 -12.98 19.54
N ASP A 366 -1.31 -12.61 20.32
CA ASP A 366 -1.26 -11.52 21.32
C ASP A 366 -0.11 -11.63 22.34
N TRP A 367 0.25 -12.85 22.77
CA TRP A 367 1.33 -13.06 23.72
C TRP A 367 2.72 -12.67 23.17
N LEU A 368 2.96 -12.81 21.86
CA LEU A 368 4.23 -12.42 21.24
C LEU A 368 4.43 -10.89 21.34
N ILE A 369 3.32 -10.15 21.25
CA ILE A 369 3.27 -8.70 21.38
C ILE A 369 3.22 -8.26 22.83
N GLU A 370 2.63 -9.02 23.75
CA GLU A 370 2.74 -8.74 25.20
C GLU A 370 4.17 -8.91 25.70
N THR A 371 4.89 -9.92 25.19
CA THR A 371 6.29 -10.17 25.55
C THR A 371 7.24 -9.13 24.94
N ALA A 372 6.94 -8.62 23.73
CA ALA A 372 7.61 -7.46 23.12
C ALA A 372 7.15 -6.11 23.72
N GLY A 373 5.92 -6.05 24.23
CA GLY A 373 5.22 -4.90 24.79
C GLY A 373 5.68 -4.51 26.20
N HIS A 374 6.64 -5.23 26.78
CA HIS A 374 7.41 -4.71 27.92
C HIS A 374 8.39 -3.59 27.51
N LEU A 375 8.58 -3.35 26.21
CA LEU A 375 9.43 -2.28 25.66
C LEU A 375 8.68 -1.27 24.76
N VAL A 376 7.39 -1.48 24.48
CA VAL A 376 6.53 -0.58 23.69
C VAL A 376 5.36 -0.11 24.56
N PRO A 377 5.03 1.19 24.64
CA PRO A 377 3.95 1.68 25.50
C PRO A 377 2.61 1.02 25.17
N LYS A 378 1.90 0.54 26.20
CA LYS A 378 0.57 -0.08 26.08
C LYS A 378 -0.44 0.88 25.40
N GLY A 379 -1.13 0.40 24.35
CA GLY A 379 -2.47 0.91 23.97
C GLY A 379 -2.81 1.20 22.51
N GLY A 380 -1.98 0.87 21.50
CA GLY A 380 -2.26 1.19 20.08
C GLY A 380 -2.68 0.00 19.22
N ASP A 381 -1.71 -0.81 18.81
CA ASP A 381 -1.82 -1.78 17.69
C ASP A 381 -2.74 -3.00 17.89
N VAL A 382 -3.44 -3.10 19.02
CA VAL A 382 -4.31 -4.25 19.34
C VAL A 382 -5.76 -3.99 18.92
N SER A 383 -6.23 -2.74 18.99
CA SER A 383 -7.59 -2.36 18.56
C SER A 383 -7.73 -2.31 17.03
N ASP A 384 -6.62 -2.24 16.30
CA ASP A 384 -6.61 -2.20 14.84
C ASP A 384 -6.98 -3.54 14.17
N ARG A 385 -6.98 -4.65 14.93
CA ARG A 385 -7.07 -6.00 14.38
C ARG A 385 -8.51 -6.49 14.20
N TRP A 386 -8.72 -7.30 13.17
CA TRP A 386 -9.95 -8.10 13.02
C TRP A 386 -10.20 -9.06 14.19
N SER A 387 -9.13 -9.54 14.84
CA SER A 387 -9.22 -10.44 15.99
C SER A 387 -9.52 -9.75 17.31
N HIS A 388 -9.55 -8.41 17.35
CA HIS A 388 -9.90 -7.68 18.56
C HIS A 388 -11.31 -8.09 19.02
N PRO A 389 -11.55 -8.37 20.32
CA PRO A 389 -12.86 -8.83 20.78
C PRO A 389 -14.03 -7.96 20.30
N HIS A 390 -13.85 -6.64 20.29
CA HIS A 390 -14.89 -5.69 19.85
C HIS A 390 -15.09 -5.63 18.33
N ALA A 391 -14.10 -6.07 17.54
CA ALA A 391 -14.18 -6.20 16.08
C ALA A 391 -14.69 -7.58 15.62
N ARG A 392 -14.82 -8.52 16.57
CA ARG A 392 -15.18 -9.91 16.29
C ARG A 392 -16.50 -10.08 15.53
N PRO A 393 -17.56 -9.30 15.81
CA PRO A 393 -18.80 -9.40 15.03
C PRO A 393 -18.61 -9.14 13.53
N ASP A 394 -17.78 -8.15 13.16
CA ASP A 394 -17.50 -7.86 11.74
C ASP A 394 -16.60 -8.91 11.10
N LEU A 395 -15.65 -9.48 11.85
CA LEU A 395 -14.87 -10.63 11.39
C LEU A 395 -15.77 -11.85 11.11
N ASP A 396 -16.67 -12.17 12.04
CA ASP A 396 -17.58 -13.31 11.88
C ASP A 396 -18.54 -13.09 10.70
N ARG A 397 -19.03 -11.85 10.50
CA ARG A 397 -19.81 -11.46 9.29
C ARG A 397 -19.04 -11.68 8.00
N LEU A 398 -17.74 -11.38 7.97
CA LEU A 398 -16.89 -11.57 6.79
C LEU A 398 -16.64 -13.06 6.53
N LEU A 399 -16.25 -13.81 7.55
CA LEU A 399 -15.96 -15.24 7.45
C LEU A 399 -17.19 -16.04 6.99
N GLU A 400 -18.37 -15.70 7.48
CA GLU A 400 -19.61 -16.35 7.06
C GLU A 400 -19.95 -16.07 5.59
N ARG A 401 -19.75 -14.83 5.11
CA ARG A 401 -19.92 -14.50 3.68
C ARG A 401 -18.94 -15.24 2.80
N LEU A 402 -17.67 -15.31 3.21
CA LEU A 402 -16.64 -16.05 2.49
C LEU A 402 -16.95 -17.55 2.46
N ARG A 403 -17.43 -18.14 3.57
CA ARG A 403 -17.89 -19.53 3.63
C ARG A 403 -19.01 -19.80 2.62
N LEU A 404 -20.10 -19.03 2.72
CA LEU A 404 -21.27 -19.18 1.84
C LEU A 404 -20.88 -19.04 0.36
N HIS A 405 -19.98 -18.09 0.07
CA HIS A 405 -19.45 -17.89 -1.28
C HIS A 405 -18.63 -19.09 -1.78
N ARG A 406 -17.73 -19.63 -0.95
CA ARG A 406 -16.93 -20.82 -1.30
C ARG A 406 -17.79 -22.07 -1.49
N GLU A 407 -18.87 -22.22 -0.73
CA GLU A 407 -19.85 -23.30 -0.92
C GLU A 407 -20.59 -23.18 -2.24
N ALA A 408 -20.96 -21.95 -2.64
CA ALA A 408 -21.63 -21.69 -3.91
C ALA A 408 -20.70 -21.85 -5.12
N PHE A 409 -19.40 -21.51 -4.97
CA PHE A 409 -18.43 -21.45 -6.06
C PHE A 409 -17.11 -22.17 -5.72
N PRO A 410 -17.12 -23.51 -5.50
CA PRO A 410 -15.97 -24.24 -4.96
C PRO A 410 -14.72 -24.23 -5.85
N ALA A 411 -14.88 -24.09 -7.16
CA ALA A 411 -13.77 -24.04 -8.12
C ALA A 411 -13.05 -22.68 -8.20
N GLN A 412 -13.70 -21.59 -7.78
CA GLN A 412 -13.11 -20.25 -7.86
C GLN A 412 -11.94 -20.12 -6.88
N LYS A 413 -10.84 -19.48 -7.30
CA LYS A 413 -9.74 -19.13 -6.37
C LYS A 413 -10.10 -17.82 -5.68
N VAL A 414 -10.06 -17.80 -4.35
CA VAL A 414 -10.31 -16.60 -3.55
C VAL A 414 -9.03 -16.22 -2.83
N ILE A 415 -8.59 -14.97 -3.01
CA ILE A 415 -7.34 -14.46 -2.45
C ILE A 415 -7.62 -13.14 -1.73
N LEU A 416 -7.34 -13.13 -0.42
CA LEU A 416 -7.36 -11.95 0.42
C LEU A 416 -6.00 -11.28 0.33
N LEU A 417 -5.96 -10.04 -0.17
CA LEU A 417 -4.74 -9.27 -0.33
C LEU A 417 -4.60 -8.30 0.83
N GLY A 418 -3.39 -8.09 1.34
CA GLY A 418 -3.19 -7.09 2.40
C GLY A 418 -1.80 -6.48 2.48
N GLY A 419 -1.67 -5.52 3.39
CA GLY A 419 -0.47 -4.75 3.69
C GLY A 419 -0.32 -4.52 5.20
N ASP A 420 0.09 -3.31 5.58
CA ASP A 420 0.13 -2.78 6.96
C ASP A 420 1.18 -3.42 7.90
N ILE A 421 1.14 -4.75 8.10
CA ILE A 421 1.85 -5.43 9.21
C ILE A 421 3.37 -5.56 9.06
N HIS A 422 3.97 -4.94 8.04
CA HIS A 422 5.40 -4.99 7.73
C HIS A 422 6.00 -6.41 7.62
N VAL A 423 5.18 -7.41 7.34
CA VAL A 423 5.58 -8.81 7.14
C VAL A 423 4.96 -9.35 5.86
N GLY A 424 5.78 -9.89 4.98
CA GLY A 424 5.35 -10.63 3.81
C GLY A 424 4.96 -12.05 4.23
N VAL A 425 3.73 -12.46 3.91
CA VAL A 425 3.23 -13.78 4.27
C VAL A 425 2.23 -14.30 3.25
N VAL A 426 2.32 -15.61 2.98
CA VAL A 426 1.31 -16.37 2.24
C VAL A 426 0.77 -17.47 3.12
N SER A 427 -0.52 -17.41 3.43
CA SER A 427 -1.21 -18.41 4.24
C SER A 427 -2.48 -18.89 3.54
N GLN A 428 -2.95 -20.06 3.95
CA GLN A 428 -4.26 -20.56 3.59
C GLN A 428 -5.17 -20.50 4.82
N LEU A 429 -6.41 -20.09 4.58
CA LEU A 429 -7.53 -20.06 5.50
C LEU A 429 -8.53 -21.14 5.06
N ALA A 430 -8.71 -22.15 5.90
CA ALA A 430 -9.78 -23.13 5.76
C ALA A 430 -10.97 -22.71 6.64
N ILE A 431 -12.16 -22.62 6.06
CA ILE A 431 -13.39 -22.22 6.75
C ILE A 431 -14.40 -23.38 6.67
N GLY A 432 -14.65 -24.06 7.78
CA GLY A 432 -15.40 -25.32 7.78
C GLY A 432 -14.78 -26.34 6.82
N ASP A 433 -15.63 -26.99 6.01
CA ASP A 433 -15.22 -27.98 5.01
C ASP A 433 -15.01 -27.39 3.59
N THR A 434 -14.90 -26.06 3.48
CA THR A 434 -14.70 -25.39 2.18
C THR A 434 -13.25 -25.48 1.69
N GLY A 435 -13.05 -25.43 0.37
CA GLY A 435 -11.70 -25.36 -0.22
C GLY A 435 -10.97 -24.07 0.18
N PRO A 436 -9.62 -24.07 0.19
CA PRO A 436 -8.83 -23.03 0.83
C PRO A 436 -9.06 -21.64 0.21
N ILE A 437 -9.06 -20.64 1.07
CA ILE A 437 -8.91 -19.23 0.72
C ILE A 437 -7.47 -18.85 1.00
N PHE A 438 -6.80 -18.16 0.09
CA PHE A 438 -5.44 -17.70 0.34
C PHE A 438 -5.44 -16.30 0.94
N GLN A 439 -4.53 -16.02 1.88
CA GLN A 439 -4.20 -14.66 2.30
C GLN A 439 -2.78 -14.35 1.85
N PHE A 440 -2.62 -13.29 1.06
CA PHE A 440 -1.36 -12.86 0.48
C PHE A 440 -1.07 -11.42 0.90
N VAL A 441 -0.07 -11.26 1.76
CA VAL A 441 0.31 -9.98 2.37
C VAL A 441 1.71 -9.61 1.93
N SER A 442 1.91 -8.37 1.47
CA SER A 442 3.26 -7.81 1.27
C SER A 442 3.78 -7.18 2.56
N SER A 443 5.09 -7.22 2.77
CA SER A 443 5.74 -6.32 3.74
C SER A 443 5.78 -4.89 3.18
N ALA A 444 6.43 -4.01 3.93
CA ALA A 444 6.69 -2.66 3.49
C ALA A 444 7.56 -2.59 2.25
N VAL A 445 7.16 -1.74 1.30
CA VAL A 445 7.95 -1.45 0.10
C VAL A 445 9.13 -0.52 0.39
N SER A 446 9.03 0.30 1.45
CA SER A 446 10.15 1.13 1.86
C SER A 446 10.25 1.42 3.35
N ASN A 447 9.17 1.25 4.13
CA ASN A 447 9.16 1.46 5.57
C ASN A 447 9.97 0.39 6.29
N LEU A 448 11.23 0.69 6.63
CA LEU A 448 12.10 -0.25 7.30
C LEU A 448 12.13 0.04 8.81
N GLU A 449 11.45 -0.79 9.59
CA GLU A 449 11.49 -0.69 11.04
C GLU A 449 12.85 -1.09 11.65
N LYS A 450 13.11 -0.65 12.89
CA LYS A 450 14.35 -0.98 13.62
C LYS A 450 14.45 -2.49 13.85
N ARG A 451 15.67 -3.05 13.78
CA ARG A 451 15.95 -4.50 13.87
C ARG A 451 15.37 -5.22 15.10
N ILE A 452 15.14 -4.51 16.21
CA ILE A 452 14.57 -5.09 17.44
C ILE A 452 13.06 -5.39 17.26
N ASN A 453 12.32 -4.53 16.56
CA ASN A 453 10.92 -4.80 16.20
C ASN A 453 10.82 -5.96 15.20
N ARG A 454 11.79 -6.04 14.28
CA ARG A 454 11.93 -7.13 13.31
C ARG A 454 12.19 -8.51 13.91
N LEU A 455 12.94 -8.60 15.02
CA LEU A 455 13.12 -9.87 15.74
C LEU A 455 11.84 -10.33 16.45
N ALA A 456 10.98 -9.39 16.88
CA ALA A 456 9.68 -9.73 17.46
C ALA A 456 8.67 -10.19 16.40
N SER A 457 8.81 -9.77 15.13
CA SER A 457 7.97 -10.24 14.01
C SER A 457 8.54 -11.46 13.27
N GLY A 458 9.87 -11.64 13.23
CA GLY A 458 10.56 -12.76 12.59
C GLY A 458 10.51 -14.08 13.38
N GLU A 459 10.27 -14.01 14.68
CA GLU A 459 10.02 -15.16 15.56
C GLU A 459 8.52 -15.45 15.69
N LEU A 460 7.76 -15.30 14.60
CA LEU A 460 6.37 -15.78 14.51
C LEU A 460 6.39 -17.32 14.66
N PRO A 461 5.99 -17.89 15.81
CA PRO A 461 5.88 -19.33 15.92
C PRO A 461 4.78 -19.78 14.97
N MET A 462 5.11 -20.76 14.11
CA MET A 462 4.23 -21.47 13.18
C MET A 462 2.75 -21.38 13.59
N ILE A 463 2.04 -20.38 13.05
CA ILE A 463 0.63 -20.17 13.37
C ILE A 463 -0.17 -21.19 12.56
N THR A 464 -0.26 -22.41 13.10
CA THR A 464 -1.43 -23.25 12.86
C THR A 464 -2.40 -22.95 13.99
N ARG A 465 -3.23 -21.92 13.83
CA ARG A 465 -4.29 -21.60 14.77
C ARG A 465 -5.65 -21.84 14.12
N GLY A 466 -6.50 -22.53 14.86
CA GLY A 466 -7.93 -22.52 14.66
C GLY A 466 -8.55 -21.36 15.45
N THR A 467 -9.54 -20.67 14.90
CA THR A 467 -10.49 -19.84 15.64
C THR A 467 -11.90 -20.37 15.35
N THR A 468 -12.83 -20.15 16.27
CA THR A 468 -14.23 -20.49 16.07
C THR A 468 -15.04 -19.22 16.18
N THR A 469 -15.86 -18.91 15.17
CA THR A 469 -16.82 -17.79 15.23
C THR A 469 -17.82 -17.99 16.36
N GLU A 470 -18.56 -16.94 16.73
CA GLU A 470 -19.67 -17.05 17.68
C GLU A 470 -20.74 -18.05 17.23
N SER A 471 -20.91 -18.21 15.91
CA SER A 471 -21.81 -19.21 15.31
C SER A 471 -21.29 -20.66 15.36
N GLY A 472 -20.09 -20.90 15.89
CA GLY A 472 -19.48 -22.22 15.96
C GLY A 472 -18.68 -22.61 14.70
N LEU A 473 -18.46 -21.71 13.75
CA LEU A 473 -17.74 -21.99 12.52
C LEU A 473 -16.23 -22.07 12.79
N ALA A 474 -15.68 -23.28 12.63
CA ALA A 474 -14.24 -23.52 12.74
C ALA A 474 -13.50 -22.94 11.53
N CYS A 475 -12.51 -22.10 11.79
CA CYS A 475 -11.61 -21.53 10.81
C CYS A 475 -10.19 -21.90 11.19
N SER A 476 -9.35 -22.37 10.27
CA SER A 476 -7.95 -22.66 10.55
C SER A 476 -7.01 -22.01 9.54
N PHE A 477 -5.85 -21.61 10.04
CA PHE A 477 -4.82 -20.96 9.24
C PHE A 477 -3.58 -21.85 9.19
N SER A 478 -2.91 -21.86 8.05
CA SER A 478 -1.57 -22.47 7.92
C SER A 478 -0.76 -21.76 6.86
N LEU A 479 0.56 -21.73 7.03
CA LEU A 479 1.46 -21.17 6.03
C LEU A 479 1.48 -22.07 4.79
N VAL A 480 1.51 -21.45 3.62
CA VAL A 480 1.71 -22.18 2.36
C VAL A 480 3.22 -22.44 2.20
N PRO A 481 3.66 -23.71 2.06
CA PRO A 481 5.07 -24.02 1.90
C PRO A 481 5.62 -23.44 0.59
N GLY A 482 6.89 -23.05 0.61
CA GLY A 482 7.58 -22.58 -0.59
C GLY A 482 8.06 -23.74 -1.48
N VAL A 483 8.32 -23.44 -2.76
CA VAL A 483 8.89 -24.39 -3.73
C VAL A 483 10.28 -23.96 -4.19
N ASP A 484 11.05 -24.89 -4.77
CA ASP A 484 12.37 -24.63 -5.39
C ASP A 484 13.38 -23.91 -4.49
N GLY A 485 13.33 -24.15 -3.17
CA GLY A 485 14.20 -23.50 -2.19
C GLY A 485 13.88 -22.02 -1.94
N ARG A 486 12.67 -21.57 -2.27
CA ARG A 486 12.16 -20.21 -2.02
C ARG A 486 11.06 -20.26 -0.96
N ASP A 487 11.48 -20.45 0.29
CA ASP A 487 10.61 -20.75 1.43
C ASP A 487 10.65 -19.68 2.54
N GLU A 488 11.09 -18.45 2.23
CA GLU A 488 11.08 -17.32 3.17
C GLU A 488 9.65 -16.80 3.41
N ASN A 489 8.85 -17.57 4.16
CA ASN A 489 7.47 -17.28 4.51
C ASN A 489 7.19 -17.69 5.97
N PRO A 490 7.01 -16.74 6.90
CA PRO A 490 6.96 -15.29 6.69
C PRO A 490 8.34 -14.66 6.41
N THR A 491 8.36 -13.43 5.89
CA THR A 491 9.57 -12.61 5.71
C THR A 491 9.35 -11.16 6.16
N ASP A 492 10.30 -10.59 6.89
CA ASP A 492 10.27 -9.23 7.44
C ASP A 492 11.10 -8.22 6.63
N ALA A 493 11.69 -8.67 5.52
CA ALA A 493 12.45 -7.83 4.62
C ALA A 493 11.52 -6.97 3.75
N LEU A 494 12.00 -5.80 3.32
CA LEU A 494 11.27 -4.99 2.35
C LEU A 494 10.95 -5.84 1.11
N ASN A 495 9.70 -5.83 0.68
CA ASN A 495 9.27 -6.61 -0.48
C ASN A 495 8.03 -6.01 -1.16
N ALA A 496 7.68 -6.61 -2.29
CA ALA A 496 6.36 -6.50 -2.91
C ALA A 496 5.85 -7.91 -3.25
N GLY A 497 4.53 -8.06 -3.29
CA GLY A 497 3.90 -9.30 -3.75
C GLY A 497 3.66 -9.28 -5.25
N VAL A 498 3.82 -10.44 -5.91
CA VAL A 498 3.43 -10.66 -7.31
C VAL A 498 2.52 -11.88 -7.38
N LEU A 499 1.27 -11.66 -7.75
CA LEU A 499 0.28 -12.70 -8.04
C LEU A 499 0.27 -12.95 -9.54
N THR A 500 0.83 -14.07 -9.97
CA THR A 500 0.80 -14.52 -11.37
C THR A 500 -0.43 -15.40 -11.59
N LEU A 501 -1.16 -15.13 -12.67
CA LEU A 501 -2.22 -15.96 -13.18
C LEU A 501 -1.75 -16.66 -14.45
N ARG A 502 -1.97 -17.96 -14.54
CA ARG A 502 -1.59 -18.76 -15.70
C ARG A 502 -2.72 -19.67 -16.13
N ARG A 503 -3.04 -19.66 -17.42
CA ARG A 503 -4.00 -20.60 -18.01
C ARG A 503 -3.33 -21.96 -18.22
N SER A 504 -3.96 -23.02 -17.74
CA SER A 504 -3.55 -24.41 -17.94
C SER A 504 -4.74 -25.22 -18.44
N GLY A 505 -4.88 -25.30 -19.76
CA GLY A 505 -6.11 -25.84 -20.38
C GLY A 505 -7.29 -24.89 -20.15
N ASP A 506 -8.36 -25.41 -19.53
CA ASP A 506 -9.57 -24.63 -19.20
C ASP A 506 -9.53 -24.05 -17.78
N GLU A 507 -8.48 -24.32 -17.01
CA GLU A 507 -8.33 -23.84 -15.64
C GLU A 507 -7.36 -22.66 -15.54
N TRP A 508 -7.60 -21.78 -14.57
CA TRP A 508 -6.69 -20.70 -14.20
C TRP A 508 -6.01 -21.06 -12.88
N MET A 509 -4.68 -21.16 -12.95
CA MET A 509 -3.81 -21.38 -11.81
C MET A 509 -3.34 -20.04 -11.25
N VAL A 510 -3.13 -20.00 -9.93
CA VAL A 510 -2.55 -18.83 -9.26
C VAL A 510 -1.21 -19.19 -8.62
N ARG A 511 -0.26 -18.25 -8.69
CA ARG A 511 1.07 -18.37 -8.08
C ARG A 511 1.43 -17.06 -7.40
N MET A 512 1.61 -17.12 -6.08
CA MET A 512 1.97 -15.99 -5.23
C MET A 512 3.47 -16.00 -4.97
N ARG A 513 4.16 -14.89 -5.27
CA ARG A 513 5.59 -14.70 -5.04
C ARG A 513 5.86 -13.46 -4.23
N ILE A 514 6.79 -13.55 -3.27
CA ILE A 514 7.30 -12.37 -2.57
C ILE A 514 8.64 -12.00 -3.19
N VAL A 515 8.73 -10.75 -3.65
CA VAL A 515 9.87 -10.19 -4.37
C VAL A 515 10.57 -9.18 -3.48
N GLY A 516 11.75 -9.55 -2.99
CA GLY A 516 12.65 -8.69 -2.24
C GLY A 516 13.79 -8.15 -3.10
N HIS A 517 14.71 -7.46 -2.44
CA HIS A 517 15.90 -6.87 -3.06
C HIS A 517 17.17 -7.61 -2.63
N GLU A 518 18.04 -7.96 -3.59
CA GLU A 518 19.32 -8.63 -3.33
C GLU A 518 20.34 -7.66 -2.69
N PRO A 519 20.80 -7.89 -1.44
CA PRO A 519 21.73 -6.99 -0.78
C PRO A 519 23.03 -6.80 -1.58
N GLY A 520 23.32 -5.56 -1.98
CA GLY A 520 24.53 -5.23 -2.75
C GLY A 520 24.35 -5.21 -4.27
N GLU A 521 23.22 -5.69 -4.79
CA GLU A 521 22.86 -5.62 -6.22
C GLU A 521 21.57 -4.77 -6.41
N PRO A 522 21.64 -3.42 -6.27
CA PRO A 522 20.48 -2.51 -6.19
C PRO A 522 19.46 -2.61 -7.34
N LEU A 523 19.81 -3.23 -8.46
CA LEU A 523 18.96 -3.35 -9.64
C LEU A 523 18.34 -4.75 -9.80
N ARG A 524 18.73 -5.70 -8.96
CA ARG A 524 18.30 -7.09 -9.06
C ARG A 524 17.32 -7.40 -7.94
N ALA A 525 16.13 -7.83 -8.34
CA ALA A 525 15.19 -8.41 -7.39
C ALA A 525 15.47 -9.89 -7.19
N ARG A 526 15.06 -10.37 -6.02
CA ARG A 526 15.11 -11.77 -5.64
C ARG A 526 13.71 -12.22 -5.27
N VAL A 527 13.26 -13.32 -5.84
CA VAL A 527 12.10 -14.03 -5.33
C VAL A 527 12.54 -14.75 -4.06
N VAL A 528 12.11 -14.25 -2.90
CA VAL A 528 12.44 -14.83 -1.59
C VAL A 528 11.47 -15.93 -1.19
N TYR A 529 10.23 -15.83 -1.67
CA TYR A 529 9.21 -16.86 -1.50
C TYR A 529 8.44 -17.12 -2.78
N ASP A 530 8.08 -18.38 -3.00
CA ASP A 530 7.29 -18.84 -4.13
C ASP A 530 6.35 -19.98 -3.71
N SER A 531 5.04 -19.77 -3.81
CA SER A 531 4.03 -20.75 -3.41
C SER A 531 3.89 -21.96 -4.36
N GLY A 532 4.45 -21.89 -5.56
CA GLY A 532 4.09 -22.82 -6.63
C GLY A 532 2.71 -22.51 -7.21
N GLU A 533 2.08 -23.47 -7.87
CA GLU A 533 0.79 -23.26 -8.53
C GLU A 533 -0.35 -23.88 -7.74
N HIS A 534 -1.46 -23.14 -7.62
CA HIS A 534 -2.65 -23.52 -6.86
C HIS A 534 -3.95 -23.46 -7.65
#